data_AF-A0A6I8NHC1-F1
#
_entry.id   AF-A0A6I8NHC1-F1
#
_cell.length_a   1.000
_cell.length_b   1.000
_cell.length_c   1.000
_cell.angle_alpha   90.00
_cell.angle_beta   90.00
_cell.angle_gamma   90.00
#
_symmetry.space_group_name_H-M   'P 1'
#
loop_
_entity.id
_entity.type
_entity.pdbx_description
1 polymer ?
#
loop_
_entity_poly.entity_id
_entity_poly.type
_entity_poly.pdbx_seq_one_letter_code
_entity_poly.pdbx_strand_id
1 'polypeptide(L)'
;MNFLYDSDQDTRGSWETVLIILMPTVNTPEVSAALICNSFKFTAVPQIDCDIKAGKIINPEFIAKCPAGCQDTKYHVYGTDIYASFSSLCGAAIHSGVVDNSGGKILVRKVAGQSGYKGSYANGIRSLSLPRWRESFIIAEGKHKKGVTYPTTLEYSSSKGSTVKAGNSSKVLESGNDFLQQRDDERIQ
;
A
#
# COMPACT_ATOMS: atom_id res chain seq x y z
N MET A 1 -31.76 10.36 18.20
CA MET A 1 -30.53 10.97 17.66
C MET A 1 -30.23 10.31 16.35
N ASN A 2 -30.33 11.09 15.27
CA ASN A 2 -29.93 10.70 13.91
C ASN A 2 -28.41 10.76 13.75
N PHE A 3 -27.96 10.34 12.56
CA PHE A 3 -26.63 10.37 11.93
C PHE A 3 -25.95 9.00 11.87
N LEU A 4 -25.52 8.45 10.73
CA LEU A 4 -25.83 8.67 9.30
C LEU A 4 -25.29 7.41 8.59
N TYR A 5 -26.00 7.00 7.55
CA TYR A 5 -25.65 5.93 6.61
C TYR A 5 -24.36 6.31 5.84
N ASP A 6 -23.34 5.46 5.78
CA ASP A 6 -22.31 5.52 4.73
C ASP A 6 -22.47 4.29 3.83
N SER A 7 -23.13 4.54 2.70
CA SER A 7 -23.34 3.59 1.62
C SER A 7 -22.05 3.49 0.81
N ASP A 8 -21.24 2.46 1.05
CA ASP A 8 -20.23 2.03 0.07
C ASP A 8 -20.97 1.32 -1.09
N GLN A 9 -21.55 2.15 -1.95
CA GLN A 9 -22.22 1.79 -3.20
C GLN A 9 -21.19 1.26 -4.20
N ASP A 10 -20.97 -0.05 -4.22
CA ASP A 10 -20.63 -0.76 -5.45
C ASP A 10 -21.92 -1.22 -6.12
N THR A 11 -22.60 -0.27 -6.76
CA THR A 11 -23.81 -0.49 -7.57
C THR A 11 -23.49 -1.45 -8.71
N ARG A 12 -23.82 -2.74 -8.55
CA ARG A 12 -23.94 -3.67 -9.67
C ARG A 12 -25.24 -3.40 -10.40
N GLY A 13 -25.11 -2.91 -11.63
CA GLY A 13 -26.21 -2.75 -12.56
C GLY A 13 -26.88 -4.08 -12.88
N SER A 14 -28.21 -4.06 -12.79
CA SER A 14 -29.12 -4.38 -13.88
C SER A 14 -28.54 -5.26 -15.00
N TRP A 15 -28.84 -6.55 -14.95
CA TRP A 15 -29.17 -7.34 -16.14
C TRP A 15 -30.32 -8.26 -15.76
N GLU A 16 -31.34 -8.20 -16.59
CA GLU A 16 -32.68 -8.69 -16.33
C GLU A 16 -32.82 -10.22 -16.42
N THR A 17 -33.89 -10.71 -15.77
CA THR A 17 -34.84 -11.72 -16.30
C THR A 17 -34.45 -13.21 -16.34
N VAL A 18 -35.08 -13.94 -15.41
CA VAL A 18 -35.75 -15.26 -15.53
C VAL A 18 -34.91 -16.48 -15.90
N LEU A 19 -34.79 -17.40 -14.94
CA LEU A 19 -34.93 -18.84 -15.15
C LEU A 19 -35.42 -19.50 -13.86
N ILE A 20 -36.74 -19.72 -13.78
CA ILE A 20 -37.36 -20.65 -12.85
C ILE A 20 -36.94 -22.05 -13.29
N ILE A 21 -36.06 -22.72 -12.54
CA ILE A 21 -35.89 -24.16 -12.64
C ILE A 21 -36.23 -24.77 -11.28
N LEU A 22 -37.32 -25.53 -11.30
CA LEU A 22 -37.86 -26.29 -10.18
C LEU A 22 -36.79 -27.25 -9.64
N MET A 23 -36.61 -27.25 -8.33
CA MET A 23 -35.84 -28.25 -7.62
C MET A 23 -36.45 -29.64 -7.83
N PRO A 24 -35.62 -30.69 -7.79
CA PRO A 24 -35.92 -31.75 -6.84
C PRO A 24 -34.78 -31.88 -5.82
N THR A 25 -35.22 -32.13 -4.61
CA THR A 25 -34.47 -32.40 -3.38
C THR A 25 -33.27 -33.32 -3.58
N VAL A 26 -32.06 -32.81 -3.34
CA VAL A 26 -30.87 -33.63 -3.06
C VAL A 26 -30.26 -33.14 -1.75
N ASN A 27 -30.52 -33.91 -0.71
CA ASN A 27 -30.04 -33.68 0.64
C ASN A 27 -28.61 -34.21 0.77
N THR A 28 -27.60 -33.35 0.63
CA THR A 28 -26.24 -33.60 1.11
C THR A 28 -25.63 -32.29 1.66
N PRO A 29 -25.17 -32.23 2.92
CA PRO A 29 -24.71 -30.98 3.54
C PRO A 29 -23.25 -30.59 3.22
N GLU A 30 -22.63 -31.10 2.16
CA GLU A 30 -21.19 -30.90 1.90
C GLU A 30 -20.85 -30.11 0.61
N VAL A 31 -21.84 -29.78 -0.25
CA VAL A 31 -21.56 -29.22 -1.59
C VAL A 31 -21.84 -27.71 -1.71
N SER A 32 -22.33 -27.04 -0.67
CA SER A 32 -22.65 -25.60 -0.71
C SER A 32 -21.44 -24.65 -0.70
N ALA A 33 -20.22 -25.15 -0.53
CA ALA A 33 -19.03 -24.30 -0.52
C ALA A 33 -18.37 -24.09 -1.90
N ALA A 34 -18.65 -24.94 -2.88
CA ALA A 34 -17.80 -25.00 -4.09
C ALA A 34 -18.37 -24.32 -5.35
N LEU A 35 -19.68 -24.02 -5.44
CA LEU A 35 -20.29 -23.58 -6.71
C LEU A 35 -20.55 -22.06 -6.86
N ILE A 36 -20.34 -21.22 -5.84
CA ILE A 36 -20.50 -19.76 -5.96
C ILE A 36 -19.15 -19.03 -6.13
N CYS A 37 -18.03 -19.76 -6.16
CA CYS A 37 -16.72 -19.12 -6.30
C CYS A 37 -16.30 -18.84 -7.76
N ASN A 38 -17.16 -19.16 -8.75
CA ASN A 38 -16.73 -19.21 -10.16
C ASN A 38 -16.93 -17.92 -10.98
N SER A 39 -17.29 -16.79 -10.36
CA SER A 39 -17.39 -15.52 -11.12
C SER A 39 -17.21 -14.22 -10.32
N PHE A 40 -16.86 -14.30 -9.03
CA PHE A 40 -16.29 -13.12 -8.37
C PHE A 40 -14.84 -12.99 -8.80
N LYS A 41 -14.59 -12.30 -9.92
CA LYS A 41 -13.29 -11.69 -10.16
C LYS A 41 -13.11 -10.59 -9.13
N PHE A 42 -12.78 -10.98 -7.90
CA PHE A 42 -12.25 -10.08 -6.90
C PHE A 42 -10.94 -9.58 -7.49
N THR A 43 -10.89 -8.30 -7.88
CA THR A 43 -9.62 -7.62 -8.15
C THR A 43 -8.85 -7.66 -6.85
N ALA A 44 -8.00 -8.67 -6.71
CA ALA A 44 -7.23 -8.90 -5.50
C ALA A 44 -6.19 -7.79 -5.37
N VAL A 45 -6.51 -6.76 -4.57
CA VAL A 45 -5.54 -5.71 -4.27
C VAL A 45 -4.42 -6.34 -3.42
N PRO A 46 -3.16 -6.23 -3.82
CA PRO A 46 -2.04 -6.82 -3.09
C PRO A 46 -1.90 -6.17 -1.71
N GLN A 47 -1.82 -7.00 -0.67
CA GLN A 47 -1.50 -6.54 0.68
C GLN A 47 0.01 -6.38 0.83
N ILE A 48 0.46 -5.27 1.40
CA ILE A 48 1.87 -4.95 1.62
C ILE A 48 2.17 -4.83 3.10
N ASP A 49 3.43 -5.02 3.51
CA ASP A 49 3.85 -4.78 4.88
C ASP A 49 4.17 -3.29 5.12
N CYS A 50 4.09 -2.86 6.38
CA CYS A 50 4.34 -1.47 6.76
C CYS A 50 5.79 -1.01 6.49
N ASP A 51 6.77 -1.91 6.39
CA ASP A 51 8.18 -1.59 6.10
C ASP A 51 8.46 -1.44 4.59
N ILE A 52 7.50 -1.79 3.73
CA ILE A 52 7.66 -1.68 2.29
C ILE A 52 7.78 -0.20 1.89
N LYS A 53 8.91 0.10 1.25
CA LYS A 53 9.24 1.42 0.70
C LYS A 53 8.82 1.50 -0.77
N ALA A 54 8.41 2.68 -1.22
CA ALA A 54 7.98 2.88 -2.61
C ALA A 54 9.08 2.54 -3.64
N GLY A 55 10.36 2.77 -3.29
CA GLY A 55 11.50 2.45 -4.14
C GLY A 55 11.70 0.95 -4.39
N LYS A 56 11.13 0.06 -3.56
CA LYS A 56 11.22 -1.40 -3.76
C LYS A 56 10.27 -1.90 -4.85
N ILE A 57 9.18 -1.19 -5.13
CA ILE A 57 8.18 -1.59 -6.13
C ILE A 57 8.51 -0.88 -7.44
N ILE A 58 8.55 -1.58 -8.57
CA ILE A 58 8.94 -0.99 -9.87
C ILE A 58 7.76 -0.22 -10.49
N ASN A 59 6.53 -0.67 -10.27
CA ASN A 59 5.34 -0.12 -10.92
C ASN A 59 5.22 1.41 -10.72
N PRO A 60 4.96 2.18 -11.80
CA PRO A 60 4.83 3.63 -11.72
C PRO A 60 3.53 4.07 -11.03
N GLU A 61 2.45 3.28 -11.16
CA GLU A 61 1.19 3.51 -10.47
C GLU A 61 0.56 2.17 -10.09
N PHE A 62 0.12 2.02 -8.85
CA PHE A 62 -0.47 0.78 -8.35
C PHE A 62 -1.37 1.02 -7.14
N ILE A 63 -2.31 0.10 -6.91
CA ILE A 63 -3.10 0.06 -5.68
C ILE A 63 -2.51 -1.02 -4.76
N ALA A 64 -2.37 -0.70 -3.48
CA ALA A 64 -1.96 -1.64 -2.45
C ALA A 64 -2.88 -1.53 -1.23
N LYS A 65 -2.90 -2.57 -0.40
CA LYS A 65 -3.62 -2.57 0.87
C LYS A 65 -2.63 -2.56 2.03
N CYS A 66 -2.75 -1.55 2.88
CA CYS A 66 -1.97 -1.41 4.11
C CYS A 66 -2.65 -2.13 5.28
N PRO A 67 -1.89 -2.85 6.13
CA PRO A 67 -2.37 -3.43 7.36
C PRO A 67 -2.56 -2.35 8.43
N ALA A 68 -3.23 -2.71 9.52
CA ALA A 68 -3.33 -1.86 10.70
C ALA A 68 -1.98 -1.78 11.45
N GLY A 69 -1.77 -0.71 12.21
CA GLY A 69 -0.61 -0.59 13.11
C GLY A 69 0.68 -0.07 12.47
N CYS A 70 0.60 0.63 11.34
CA CYS A 70 1.79 1.19 10.66
C CYS A 70 2.27 2.53 11.24
N GLN A 71 1.84 2.92 12.45
CA GLN A 71 2.16 4.20 13.08
C GLN A 71 3.45 4.21 13.92
N ASP A 72 4.25 3.15 13.83
CA ASP A 72 5.49 2.98 14.59
C ASP A 72 6.63 3.86 14.03
N THR A 73 7.45 4.42 14.92
CA THR A 73 8.63 5.23 14.61
C THR A 73 9.71 4.50 13.81
N LYS A 74 9.68 3.15 13.78
CA LYS A 74 10.56 2.35 12.90
C LYS A 74 10.28 2.57 11.41
N TYR A 75 9.08 3.04 11.06
CA TYR A 75 8.69 3.32 9.68
C TYR A 75 8.93 4.79 9.35
N HIS A 76 10.10 5.07 8.79
CA HIS A 76 10.47 6.44 8.43
C HIS A 76 9.71 6.95 7.20
N VAL A 77 9.22 8.18 7.32
CA VAL A 77 8.54 8.94 6.25
C VAL A 77 9.34 10.21 5.99
N TYR A 78 9.54 10.56 4.72
CA TYR A 78 10.30 11.74 4.31
C TYR A 78 9.46 12.58 3.36
N GLY A 79 9.21 13.84 3.73
CA GLY A 79 8.37 14.77 2.97
C GLY A 79 6.92 14.89 3.48
N THR A 80 6.19 15.79 2.83
CA THR A 80 4.79 16.14 3.08
C THR A 80 4.16 16.39 1.71
N ASP A 81 2.97 15.83 1.48
CA ASP A 81 2.25 15.75 0.19
C ASP A 81 2.97 14.93 -0.89
N ILE A 82 4.25 15.23 -1.12
CA ILE A 82 5.14 14.52 -2.02
C ILE A 82 6.22 13.85 -1.16
N TYR A 83 6.25 12.52 -1.23
CA TYR A 83 7.10 11.71 -0.38
C TYR A 83 8.27 11.13 -1.18
N ALA A 84 9.46 11.11 -0.59
CA ALA A 84 10.61 10.47 -1.24
C ALA A 84 10.40 8.96 -1.34
N SER A 85 10.87 8.30 -2.41
CA SER A 85 10.68 6.85 -2.63
C SER A 85 11.28 5.96 -1.53
N PHE A 86 12.14 6.52 -0.68
CA PHE A 86 12.69 5.87 0.51
C PHE A 86 11.70 5.75 1.69
N SER A 87 10.57 6.45 1.64
CA SER A 87 9.55 6.45 2.69
C SER A 87 8.73 5.14 2.69
N SER A 88 8.25 4.74 3.88
CA SER A 88 7.22 3.70 4.00
C SER A 88 5.93 4.14 3.33
N LEU A 89 5.32 3.26 2.53
CA LEU A 89 4.06 3.53 1.84
C LEU A 89 2.90 3.74 2.82
N CYS A 90 2.74 2.83 3.78
CA CYS A 90 1.65 2.90 4.75
C CYS A 90 1.84 4.02 5.76
N GLY A 91 3.08 4.27 6.19
CA GLY A 91 3.39 5.42 7.04
C GLY A 91 3.09 6.75 6.35
N ALA A 92 3.44 6.87 5.06
CA ALA A 92 3.11 8.06 4.28
C ALA A 92 1.59 8.21 4.06
N ALA A 93 0.86 7.11 3.86
CA ALA A 93 -0.60 7.14 3.68
C ALA A 93 -1.33 7.64 4.94
N ILE A 94 -0.89 7.17 6.11
CA ILE A 94 -1.38 7.66 7.40
C ILE A 94 -1.00 9.12 7.58
N HIS A 95 0.26 9.48 7.32
CA HIS A 95 0.72 10.86 7.43
C HIS A 95 -0.13 11.83 6.57
N SER A 96 -0.47 11.47 5.33
CA SER A 96 -1.37 12.28 4.48
C SER A 96 -2.84 12.26 4.91
N GLY A 97 -3.25 11.37 5.82
CA GLY A 97 -4.65 11.20 6.23
C GLY A 97 -5.51 10.49 5.19
N VAL A 98 -4.90 9.76 4.26
CA VAL A 98 -5.62 8.97 3.23
C VAL A 98 -6.20 7.70 3.83
N VAL A 99 -5.51 7.15 4.83
CA VAL A 99 -5.97 6.02 5.65
C VAL A 99 -5.63 6.29 7.10
N ASP A 100 -6.39 5.72 8.02
CA ASP A 100 -6.07 5.76 9.44
C ASP A 100 -5.13 4.60 9.84
N ASN A 101 -4.76 4.54 11.13
CA ASN A 101 -3.98 3.43 11.69
C ASN A 101 -4.69 2.06 11.63
N SER A 102 -5.96 2.02 11.21
CA SER A 102 -6.67 0.79 10.85
C SER A 102 -6.20 0.15 9.54
N GLY A 103 -5.40 0.87 8.75
CA GLY A 103 -5.03 0.46 7.41
C GLY A 103 -6.14 0.71 6.38
N GLY A 104 -5.91 0.28 5.14
CA GLY A 104 -6.84 0.55 4.04
C GLY A 104 -6.22 0.40 2.65
N LYS A 105 -7.03 0.63 1.61
CA LYS A 105 -6.57 0.63 0.22
C LYS A 105 -6.00 2.00 -0.13
N ILE A 106 -4.80 2.01 -0.69
CA ILE A 106 -4.08 3.21 -1.10
C ILE A 106 -3.74 3.12 -2.58
N LEU A 107 -3.81 4.26 -3.27
CA LEU A 107 -3.31 4.44 -4.63
C LEU A 107 -1.97 5.15 -4.54
N VAL A 108 -0.93 4.52 -5.07
CA VAL A 108 0.43 5.07 -5.09
C VAL A 108 0.79 5.42 -6.53
N ARG A 109 1.28 6.63 -6.76
CA ARG A 109 1.83 7.05 -8.04
C ARG A 109 3.24 7.59 -7.84
N LYS A 110 4.21 6.98 -8.51
CA LYS A 110 5.58 7.47 -8.59
C LYS A 110 5.67 8.68 -9.51
N VAL A 111 6.48 9.65 -9.09
CA VAL A 111 6.74 10.90 -9.81
C VAL A 111 8.23 11.22 -9.74
N ALA A 112 8.67 12.23 -10.49
CA ALA A 112 10.06 12.68 -10.45
C ALA A 112 10.48 13.09 -9.03
N GLY A 113 11.75 12.83 -8.70
CA GLY A 113 12.39 13.26 -7.47
C GLY A 113 12.43 14.79 -7.31
N GLN A 114 12.36 15.29 -6.08
CA GLN A 114 12.52 16.71 -5.77
C GLN A 114 13.88 17.05 -5.15
N SER A 115 14.29 18.32 -5.34
CA SER A 115 15.38 18.97 -4.63
C SER A 115 14.86 19.64 -3.36
N GLY A 116 14.41 18.83 -2.41
CA GLY A 116 14.02 19.30 -1.08
C GLY A 116 12.67 18.73 -0.67
N TYR A 117 12.65 18.10 0.49
CA TYR A 117 11.44 17.61 1.14
C TYR A 117 11.36 18.26 2.51
N LYS A 118 10.20 18.83 2.82
CA LYS A 118 9.90 19.38 4.14
C LYS A 118 9.29 18.29 5.01
N GLY A 119 9.82 18.09 6.22
CA GLY A 119 9.20 17.24 7.22
C GLY A 119 8.08 17.97 7.98
N SER A 120 7.07 17.22 8.40
CA SER A 120 5.96 17.69 9.24
C SER A 120 5.50 16.61 10.21
N TYR A 121 4.59 16.95 11.11
CA TYR A 121 3.91 16.00 11.96
C TYR A 121 2.42 16.04 11.66
N ALA A 122 1.85 14.92 11.23
CA ALA A 122 0.44 14.80 10.85
C ALA A 122 -0.06 13.39 11.14
N ASN A 123 -1.31 13.26 11.60
CA ASN A 123 -1.98 11.98 11.86
C ASN A 123 -1.14 11.03 12.75
N GLY A 124 -0.40 11.63 13.68
CA GLY A 124 0.49 10.96 14.61
C GLY A 124 1.71 10.27 14.00
N ILE A 125 2.06 10.58 12.75
CA ILE A 125 3.33 10.23 12.09
C ILE A 125 4.22 11.48 12.03
N ARG A 126 5.52 11.32 12.32
CA ARG A 126 6.53 12.37 12.10
C ARG A 126 7.28 12.10 10.80
N SER A 127 7.08 12.93 9.79
CA SER A 127 7.91 12.93 8.60
C SER A 127 9.17 13.79 8.80
N LEU A 128 10.25 13.42 8.10
CA LEU A 128 11.55 14.07 8.15
C LEU A 128 11.82 14.85 6.87
N SER A 129 12.63 15.91 7.00
CA SER A 129 13.12 16.65 5.83
C SER A 129 14.23 15.87 5.13
N LEU A 130 14.35 16.02 3.81
CA LEU A 130 15.38 15.38 3.00
C LEU A 130 15.90 16.36 1.93
N PRO A 131 17.21 16.54 1.71
CA PRO A 131 17.72 17.58 0.82
C PRO A 131 17.41 17.35 -0.67
N ARG A 132 17.62 16.14 -1.18
CA ARG A 132 17.34 15.77 -2.56
C ARG A 132 17.17 14.26 -2.66
N TRP A 133 16.27 13.81 -3.54
CA TRP A 133 16.10 12.39 -3.83
C TRP A 133 15.72 12.16 -5.28
N ARG A 134 16.01 10.97 -5.83
CA ARG A 134 15.90 10.68 -7.27
C ARG A 134 14.47 10.40 -7.73
N GLU A 135 13.62 9.88 -6.85
CA GLU A 135 12.23 9.51 -7.16
C GLU A 135 11.29 9.89 -6.03
N SER A 136 10.13 10.43 -6.34
CA SER A 136 9.09 10.68 -5.33
C SER A 136 7.86 9.84 -5.61
N PHE A 137 6.92 9.86 -4.69
CA PHE A 137 5.58 9.37 -4.93
C PHE A 137 4.55 10.26 -4.26
N ILE A 138 3.33 10.16 -4.77
CA ILE A 138 2.13 10.74 -4.18
C ILE A 138 1.18 9.62 -3.82
N ILE A 139 0.41 9.82 -2.75
CA ILE A 139 -0.60 8.88 -2.28
C ILE A 139 -1.97 9.52 -2.45
N ALA A 140 -2.92 8.71 -2.90
CA ALA A 140 -4.34 9.04 -2.93
C ALA A 140 -5.16 7.87 -2.37
N GLU A 141 -6.43 8.13 -2.10
CA GLU A 141 -7.37 7.08 -1.72
C GLU A 141 -7.45 5.99 -2.78
N GLY A 142 -7.42 4.72 -2.36
CA GLY A 142 -7.50 3.54 -3.23
C GLY A 142 -8.88 3.30 -3.85
N LYS A 143 -9.59 4.35 -4.26
CA LYS A 143 -10.85 4.26 -4.99
C LYS A 143 -10.56 3.82 -6.43
N HIS A 144 -11.23 2.77 -6.88
CA HIS A 144 -11.13 2.34 -8.28
C HIS A 144 -11.69 3.44 -9.19
N LYS A 145 -10.83 4.04 -10.01
CA LYS A 145 -11.29 4.94 -11.07
C LYS A 145 -11.97 4.12 -12.16
N LYS A 146 -13.21 4.48 -12.51
CA LYS A 146 -13.95 3.85 -13.62
C LYS A 146 -13.09 3.88 -14.89
N GLY A 147 -12.82 2.72 -15.48
CA GLY A 147 -12.04 2.59 -16.72
C GLY A 147 -10.52 2.49 -16.55
N VAL A 148 -9.97 2.47 -15.33
CA VAL A 148 -8.53 2.27 -15.08
C VAL A 148 -8.28 0.89 -14.46
N THR A 149 -7.55 0.03 -15.17
CA THR A 149 -7.12 -1.27 -14.68
C THR A 149 -5.75 -1.16 -14.02
N TYR A 150 -5.70 -1.39 -12.71
CA TYR A 150 -4.45 -1.45 -11.95
C TYR A 150 -3.90 -2.88 -11.94
N PRO A 151 -2.56 -3.05 -11.86
CA PRO A 151 -1.97 -4.37 -11.77
C PRO A 151 -2.36 -5.04 -10.45
N THR A 152 -2.78 -6.32 -10.54
CA THR A 152 -3.13 -7.17 -9.39
C THR A 152 -1.87 -7.64 -8.62
N THR A 153 -0.71 -7.56 -9.26
CA THR A 153 0.57 -8.03 -8.72
C THR A 153 1.58 -6.88 -8.73
N LEU A 154 2.28 -6.69 -7.62
CA LEU A 154 3.37 -5.71 -7.54
C LEU A 154 4.68 -6.35 -7.99
N GLU A 155 5.39 -5.66 -8.87
CA GLU A 155 6.74 -6.04 -9.29
C GLU A 155 7.74 -5.43 -8.31
N TYR A 156 8.52 -6.29 -7.67
CA TYR A 156 9.57 -5.86 -6.74
C TYR A 156 10.92 -5.84 -7.45
N SER A 157 11.71 -4.80 -7.18
CA SER A 157 13.07 -4.65 -7.70
C SER A 157 14.06 -5.65 -7.10
N SER A 158 13.66 -6.46 -6.11
CA SER A 158 14.52 -7.45 -5.48
C SER A 158 14.23 -8.85 -6.01
N SER A 159 15.20 -9.42 -6.70
CA SER A 159 15.32 -10.85 -6.88
C SER A 159 15.39 -11.55 -5.51
N LYS A 160 14.71 -12.69 -5.39
CA LYS A 160 14.58 -13.61 -4.22
C LYS A 160 13.62 -13.18 -3.11
N GLY A 161 12.50 -13.91 -3.03
CA GLY A 161 11.59 -13.90 -1.89
C GLY A 161 12.25 -14.40 -0.61
N SER A 162 11.79 -13.86 0.52
CA SER A 162 12.00 -14.48 1.83
C SER A 162 11.21 -15.78 1.87
N THR A 163 11.88 -16.91 1.61
CA THR A 163 11.40 -18.21 2.07
C THR A 163 11.45 -18.19 3.59
N VAL A 164 10.29 -18.08 4.24
CA VAL A 164 10.16 -18.29 5.67
C VAL A 164 10.30 -19.79 5.93
N LYS A 165 11.41 -20.21 6.54
CA LYS A 165 11.53 -21.53 7.18
C LYS A 165 11.98 -21.33 8.62
N ALA A 166 11.17 -21.87 9.53
CA ALA A 166 11.39 -21.84 10.96
C ALA A 166 12.72 -22.53 11.36
N GLY A 167 13.41 -21.98 12.36
CA GLY A 167 14.35 -22.73 13.18
C GLY A 167 15.77 -22.16 13.31
N ASN A 168 16.01 -21.58 14.48
CA ASN A 168 17.25 -21.42 15.24
C ASN A 168 18.30 -20.34 14.85
N SER A 169 18.80 -19.74 15.92
CA SER A 169 19.67 -18.59 16.07
C SER A 169 21.11 -18.85 15.65
N SER A 170 21.74 -17.91 14.94
CA SER A 170 23.19 -17.65 15.01
C SER A 170 23.51 -16.29 14.39
N LYS A 171 24.36 -15.54 15.08
CA LYS A 171 24.85 -14.21 14.73
C LYS A 171 25.62 -14.24 13.41
N VAL A 172 25.35 -13.28 12.52
CA VAL A 172 26.35 -12.76 11.57
C VAL A 172 26.15 -11.24 11.47
N LEU A 173 27.23 -10.53 11.80
CA LEU A 173 27.41 -9.11 11.62
C LEU A 173 27.50 -8.77 10.13
N GLU A 174 27.06 -7.55 9.82
CA GLU A 174 27.54 -6.69 8.75
C GLU A 174 27.15 -7.00 7.29
N SER A 175 26.36 -6.09 6.73
CA SER A 175 26.92 -5.17 5.74
C SER A 175 26.23 -3.82 5.87
N GLY A 176 26.93 -2.88 6.52
CA GLY A 176 26.88 -1.49 6.08
C GLY A 176 27.49 -1.36 4.68
N ASN A 177 27.48 -0.12 4.19
CA ASN A 177 27.84 0.39 2.85
C ASN A 177 26.56 0.74 2.08
N ASP A 178 26.29 1.97 1.64
CA ASP A 178 27.11 3.18 1.60
C ASP A 178 26.17 4.32 1.17
N PHE A 179 25.99 5.39 1.95
CA PHE A 179 25.70 6.74 1.42
C PHE A 179 25.75 7.81 2.52
N LEU A 180 26.94 8.03 3.06
CA LEU A 180 27.32 9.36 3.54
C LEU A 180 28.07 10.05 2.40
N GLN A 181 27.38 10.85 1.60
CA GLN A 181 28.03 11.95 0.90
C GLN A 181 27.02 13.08 0.67
N GLN A 182 27.12 14.11 1.51
CA GLN A 182 26.89 15.53 1.19
C GLN A 182 26.65 16.33 2.49
N ARG A 183 27.72 16.45 3.27
CA ARG A 183 27.99 17.64 4.09
C ARG A 183 29.46 17.91 3.89
N ASP A 184 29.78 18.92 3.10
CA ASP A 184 31.00 19.72 3.14
C ASP A 184 30.86 20.81 2.07
N ASP A 185 30.08 21.84 2.40
CA ASP A 185 30.27 23.21 1.91
C ASP A 185 29.70 24.13 2.99
N GLU A 186 30.46 25.18 3.36
CA GLU A 186 30.20 26.22 4.39
C GLU A 186 30.80 26.04 5.80
N ARG A 187 32.13 26.16 5.88
CA ARG A 187 32.90 27.02 6.83
C ARG A 187 34.39 26.73 6.54
N ILE A 188 35.25 27.68 6.20
CA ILE A 188 35.77 28.77 7.05
C ILE A 188 36.28 29.89 6.13
N GLN A 189 36.15 31.10 6.67
CA GLN A 189 36.70 32.40 6.31
C GLN A 189 38.17 32.41 5.87
#